data_AF-A0A6A1QBA4-F1
#
_entry.id   AF-A0A6A1QBA4-F1
#
_cell.length_a   1.000
_cell.length_b   1.000
_cell.length_c   1.000
_cell.angle_alpha   90.00
_cell.angle_beta   90.00
_cell.angle_gamma   90.00
#
_symmetry.space_group_name_H-M   'P 1'
#
loop_
_entity.id
_entity.type
_entity.pdbx_description
1 polymer ?
#
loop_
_entity_poly.entity_id
_entity_poly.type
_entity_poly.pdbx_seq_one_letter_code
_entity_poly.pdbx_strand_id
1 'polypeptide(L)'
;RRGGGAPGRPHPSVPPWVRAAAMTWSATARGAHQPDNTAFTQQRLPAWQPLLSASIALPLFFCAGLAFIGLGLGLYYSSNGIKELEYDYTGDRGTGNCSRLPGGPYVEVPLDRTGIAWWTDYHVKFRNPPLVNGSLALAFQGTAPPPSWHRPLYARIRQGNYSAGLPRGTYRNPFLGIAYLVVGSLCILTGFVMLVVYIRYQDQNDEDEDDE
;
A
#
# COMPACT_ATOMS: atom_id res chain seq x y z
N ARG A 1 54.33 26.72 79.30
CA ARG A 1 54.15 27.89 80.21
C ARG A 1 53.07 28.78 79.61
N ARG A 2 52.13 29.24 80.44
CA ARG A 2 50.96 30.08 80.10
C ARG A 2 51.34 31.53 79.73
N GLY A 3 50.41 32.19 79.02
CA GLY A 3 50.23 33.65 78.94
C GLY A 3 50.19 34.12 77.48
N GLY A 4 49.14 34.71 76.89
CA GLY A 4 47.97 35.43 77.42
C GLY A 4 48.13 36.94 77.17
N GLY A 5 47.39 37.51 76.20
CA GLY A 5 47.29 38.97 76.00
C GLY A 5 46.71 39.42 74.65
N ALA A 6 45.42 39.77 74.61
CA ALA A 6 44.76 40.65 73.62
C ALA A 6 44.83 42.12 74.12
N PRO A 7 44.49 43.23 73.40
CA PRO A 7 43.43 43.40 72.38
C PRO A 7 43.78 44.30 71.16
N GLY A 8 42.81 44.45 70.24
CA GLY A 8 42.97 44.99 68.90
C GLY A 8 43.01 46.52 68.71
N ARG A 9 43.14 46.89 67.43
CA ARG A 9 43.07 48.25 66.87
C ARG A 9 42.06 48.28 65.71
N PRO A 10 41.46 49.44 65.38
CA PRO A 10 40.20 49.52 64.65
C PRO A 10 40.37 49.35 63.13
N HIS A 11 39.40 48.69 62.49
CA HIS A 11 39.24 48.66 61.05
C HIS A 11 38.72 50.01 60.53
N PRO A 12 39.26 50.56 59.43
CA PRO A 12 38.69 51.75 58.80
C PRO A 12 37.40 51.43 58.05
N SER A 13 36.49 52.39 58.11
CA SER A 13 35.21 52.48 57.41
C SER A 13 35.33 52.24 55.90
N VAL A 14 34.47 51.37 55.37
CA VAL A 14 34.32 51.08 53.95
C VAL A 14 33.67 52.29 53.23
N PRO A 15 34.22 52.76 52.09
CA PRO A 15 33.74 53.96 51.39
C PRO A 15 32.36 53.81 50.70
N PRO A 16 31.68 54.93 50.37
CA PRO A 16 30.23 55.00 50.13
C PRO A 16 29.72 54.37 48.82
N TRP A 17 30.62 53.84 48.00
CA TRP A 17 30.28 53.23 46.71
C TRP A 17 29.91 51.74 46.83
N VAL A 18 30.04 51.14 48.02
CA VAL A 18 29.63 49.75 48.31
C VAL A 18 28.11 49.62 48.57
N ARG A 19 27.31 50.61 48.12
CA ARG A 19 25.84 50.47 48.14
C ARG A 19 25.41 49.56 47.00
N ALA A 20 25.16 48.31 47.38
CA ALA A 20 24.50 47.29 46.60
C ALA A 20 23.41 47.88 45.69
N ALA A 21 23.61 47.75 44.38
CA ALA A 21 22.50 47.59 43.47
C ALA A 21 21.82 46.29 43.88
N ALA A 22 20.77 46.40 44.68
CA ALA A 22 19.81 45.32 44.86
C ALA A 22 19.17 45.10 43.48
N MET A 23 19.79 44.26 42.65
CA MET A 23 19.07 43.56 41.60
C MET A 23 18.00 42.76 42.32
N THR A 24 16.77 43.27 42.32
CA THR A 24 15.61 42.43 42.49
C THR A 24 15.63 41.45 41.33
N TRP A 25 16.35 40.34 41.49
CA TRP A 25 16.11 39.16 40.69
C TRP A 25 14.63 38.86 40.91
N SER A 26 13.81 39.16 39.89
CA SER A 26 12.52 38.53 39.77
C SER A 26 12.83 37.04 39.87
N ALA A 27 12.36 36.40 40.93
CA ALA A 27 12.50 34.97 41.08
C ALA A 27 11.74 34.35 39.89
N THR A 28 12.45 34.08 38.80
CA THR A 28 11.94 33.29 37.69
C THR A 28 11.41 32.02 38.34
N ALA A 29 10.09 31.81 38.23
CA ALA A 29 9.43 30.67 38.83
C ALA A 29 10.24 29.40 38.49
N ARG A 30 10.50 28.55 39.49
CA ARG A 30 11.27 27.32 39.30
C ARG A 30 10.65 26.54 38.14
N GLY A 31 11.42 26.35 37.07
CA GLY A 31 10.98 25.63 35.87
C GLY A 31 10.75 26.46 34.60
N ALA A 32 10.92 27.79 34.62
CA ALA A 32 10.69 28.65 33.43
C ALA A 32 11.53 28.29 32.18
N HIS A 33 12.64 27.56 32.36
CA HIS A 33 13.52 27.07 31.29
C HIS A 33 13.63 25.53 31.27
N GLN A 34 12.73 24.83 31.96
CA GLN A 34 12.76 23.39 32.06
C GLN A 34 12.16 22.77 30.79
N PRO A 35 12.90 21.93 30.06
CA PRO A 35 12.37 21.26 28.88
C PRO A 35 11.23 20.30 29.26
N ASP A 36 10.24 20.22 28.39
CA ASP A 36 9.02 19.45 28.60
C ASP A 36 9.34 17.97 28.86
N ASN A 37 8.75 17.41 29.92
CA ASN A 37 8.98 16.05 30.37
C ASN A 37 7.99 15.02 29.81
N THR A 38 7.45 15.27 28.61
CA THR A 38 6.55 14.32 27.95
C THR A 38 7.33 13.14 27.38
N ALA A 39 6.70 11.96 27.30
CA ALA A 39 7.32 10.77 26.72
C ALA A 39 7.73 10.98 25.25
N PHE A 40 7.04 11.86 24.52
CA PHE A 40 7.38 12.25 23.15
C PHE A 40 8.65 13.12 23.10
N THR A 41 8.69 14.22 23.87
CA THR A 41 9.84 15.15 23.88
C THR A 41 11.11 14.51 24.46
N GLN A 42 10.97 13.50 25.31
CA GLN A 42 12.10 12.75 25.87
C GLN A 42 12.45 11.48 25.09
N GLN A 43 11.76 11.17 23.99
CA GLN A 43 11.97 9.95 23.18
C GLN A 43 11.85 8.64 23.99
N ARG A 44 10.87 8.58 24.91
CA ARG A 44 10.58 7.42 25.77
C ARG A 44 9.26 6.73 25.41
N LEU A 45 8.82 6.90 24.16
CA LEU A 45 7.65 6.19 23.68
C LEU A 45 7.93 4.68 23.65
N PRO A 46 6.96 3.84 24.06
CA PRO A 46 7.11 2.41 23.92
C PRO A 46 7.26 2.07 22.44
N ALA A 47 8.39 1.48 22.09
CA ALA A 47 8.67 1.02 20.75
C ALA A 47 8.83 -0.50 20.78
N TRP A 48 8.28 -1.16 19.77
CA TRP A 48 8.66 -2.53 19.50
C TRP A 48 10.02 -2.52 18.79
N GLN A 49 10.99 -3.24 19.36
CA GLN A 49 12.33 -3.37 18.79
C GLN A 49 12.50 -4.80 18.24
N PRO A 50 12.18 -5.03 16.95
CA PRO A 50 12.41 -6.33 16.34
C PRO A 50 13.90 -6.57 16.18
N LEU A 51 14.42 -7.57 16.87
CA LEU A 51 15.73 -8.12 16.56
C LEU A 51 15.52 -9.29 15.61
N LEU A 52 15.96 -9.16 14.36
CA LEU A 52 15.86 -10.23 13.36
C LEU A 52 16.96 -11.28 13.62
N SER A 53 16.71 -12.15 14.60
CA SER A 53 17.58 -13.28 14.90
C SER A 53 17.29 -14.47 13.97
N ALA A 54 18.29 -15.34 13.76
CA ALA A 54 18.16 -16.55 12.97
C ALA A 54 17.02 -17.46 13.46
N SER A 55 16.76 -17.48 14.77
CA SER A 55 15.69 -18.26 15.40
C SER A 55 14.28 -17.81 15.01
N ILE A 56 14.11 -16.54 14.58
CA ILE A 56 12.83 -16.01 14.08
C ILE A 56 12.78 -16.06 12.55
N ALA A 57 13.91 -15.76 11.89
CA ALA A 57 13.98 -15.71 10.43
C ALA A 57 13.77 -17.10 9.81
N LEU A 58 14.43 -18.14 10.32
CA LEU A 58 14.34 -19.51 9.78
C LEU A 58 12.91 -20.03 9.66
N PRO A 59 12.09 -20.08 10.74
CA PRO A 59 10.71 -20.55 10.63
C PRO A 59 9.88 -19.62 9.74
N LEU A 60 10.14 -18.31 9.73
CA LEU A 60 9.44 -17.38 8.86
C LEU A 60 9.65 -17.69 7.38
N PHE A 61 10.88 -17.97 6.94
CA PHE A 61 11.16 -18.35 5.55
C PHE A 61 10.43 -19.64 5.15
N PHE A 62 10.47 -20.68 5.98
CA PHE A 62 9.77 -21.94 5.68
C PHE A 62 8.23 -21.78 5.67
N CYS A 63 7.66 -21.11 6.68
CA CYS A 63 6.22 -20.87 6.75
C CYS A 63 5.72 -20.00 5.59
N ALA A 64 6.42 -18.91 5.28
CA ALA A 64 6.07 -18.03 4.16
C ALA A 64 6.23 -18.77 2.82
N GLY A 65 7.30 -19.55 2.64
CA GLY A 65 7.54 -20.35 1.44
C GLY A 65 6.43 -21.36 1.19
N LEU A 66 6.04 -22.15 2.20
CA LEU A 66 4.94 -23.12 2.09
C LEU A 66 3.59 -22.44 1.82
N ALA A 67 3.32 -21.30 2.47
CA ALA A 67 2.12 -20.52 2.22
C ALA A 67 2.05 -20.02 0.76
N PHE A 68 3.17 -19.49 0.24
CA PHE A 68 3.25 -19.02 -1.15
C PHE A 68 3.16 -20.16 -2.16
N ILE A 69 3.71 -21.34 -1.88
CA ILE A 69 3.52 -22.51 -2.75
C ILE A 69 2.04 -22.93 -2.78
N GLY A 70 1.39 -23.02 -1.62
CA GLY A 70 -0.04 -23.36 -1.55
C GLY A 70 -0.92 -22.36 -2.29
N LEU A 71 -0.69 -21.06 -2.07
CA LEU A 71 -1.41 -19.99 -2.77
C LEU A 71 -1.12 -20.01 -4.28
N GLY A 72 0.14 -20.19 -4.67
CA GLY A 72 0.58 -20.25 -6.07
C GLY A 72 -0.07 -21.39 -6.84
N LEU A 73 -0.15 -22.60 -6.25
CA LEU A 73 -0.87 -23.74 -6.83
C LEU A 73 -2.35 -23.44 -7.02
N GLY A 74 -3.00 -22.86 -6.00
CA GLY A 74 -4.43 -22.51 -6.07
C GLY A 74 -4.73 -21.50 -7.18
N LEU A 75 -3.93 -20.44 -7.28
CA LEU A 75 -4.06 -19.42 -8.33
C LEU A 75 -3.76 -19.96 -9.72
N TYR A 76 -2.71 -20.78 -9.86
CA TYR A 76 -2.34 -21.41 -11.13
C TYR A 76 -3.44 -22.36 -11.65
N TYR A 77 -4.01 -23.16 -10.74
CA TYR A 77 -5.10 -24.07 -11.08
C TYR A 77 -6.36 -23.30 -11.48
N SER A 78 -6.78 -22.33 -10.66
CA SER A 78 -7.96 -21.51 -10.94
C SER A 78 -7.84 -20.77 -12.27
N SER A 79 -6.66 -20.22 -12.58
CA SER A 79 -6.43 -19.54 -13.85
C SER A 79 -6.50 -20.48 -15.06
N ASN A 80 -5.98 -21.70 -14.96
CA ASN A 80 -6.01 -22.66 -16.08
C ASN A 80 -7.38 -23.35 -16.27
N GLY A 81 -8.25 -23.28 -15.28
CA GLY A 81 -9.66 -23.70 -15.40
C GLY A 81 -10.48 -22.81 -16.33
N ILE A 82 -10.04 -21.57 -16.58
CA ILE A 82 -10.75 -20.59 -17.42
C ILE A 82 -10.54 -20.97 -18.90
N LYS A 83 -11.65 -21.08 -19.64
CA LYS A 83 -11.66 -21.34 -21.09
C LYS A 83 -11.94 -20.04 -21.83
N GLU A 84 -10.97 -19.62 -22.64
CA GLU A 84 -11.08 -18.43 -23.47
C GLU A 84 -11.01 -18.83 -24.94
N LEU A 85 -11.83 -18.17 -25.75
CA LEU A 85 -11.90 -18.37 -27.18
C LEU A 85 -11.69 -17.01 -27.84
N GLU A 86 -10.54 -16.86 -28.49
CA GLU A 86 -10.14 -15.63 -29.17
C GLU A 86 -10.23 -15.85 -30.68
N TYR A 87 -10.94 -14.96 -31.37
CA TYR A 87 -11.09 -14.99 -32.82
C TYR A 87 -10.52 -13.71 -33.41
N ASP A 88 -9.49 -13.85 -34.24
CA ASP A 88 -8.98 -12.74 -35.04
C ASP A 88 -9.86 -12.52 -36.27
N TYR A 89 -10.44 -11.32 -36.37
CA TYR A 89 -11.32 -10.89 -37.46
C TYR A 89 -10.67 -9.82 -38.36
N THR A 90 -9.38 -9.50 -38.15
CA THR A 90 -8.67 -8.44 -38.89
C THR A 90 -8.68 -8.70 -40.40
N GLY A 91 -8.58 -9.98 -40.79
CA GLY A 91 -8.62 -10.44 -42.17
C GLY A 91 -7.37 -10.10 -42.97
N ASP A 92 -7.06 -10.92 -43.97
CA ASP A 92 -5.97 -10.67 -44.91
C ASP A 92 -6.49 -9.98 -46.18
N ARG A 93 -5.71 -9.03 -46.71
CA ARG A 93 -6.06 -8.21 -47.89
C ARG A 93 -6.31 -9.00 -49.18
N GLY A 94 -6.04 -10.32 -49.22
CA GLY A 94 -6.12 -11.13 -50.45
C GLY A 94 -6.98 -12.40 -50.38
N THR A 95 -7.47 -12.82 -49.22
CA THR A 95 -8.08 -14.15 -49.04
C THR A 95 -9.35 -14.17 -48.20
N GLY A 96 -9.64 -13.11 -47.44
CA GLY A 96 -10.80 -13.06 -46.54
C GLY A 96 -12.06 -12.51 -47.22
N ASN A 97 -13.00 -13.38 -47.60
CA ASN A 97 -14.38 -12.94 -47.78
C ASN A 97 -15.03 -12.82 -46.39
N CYS A 98 -15.14 -11.59 -45.85
CA CYS A 98 -15.85 -11.28 -44.59
C CYS A 98 -17.33 -11.67 -44.59
N SER A 99 -17.83 -12.18 -45.72
CA SER A 99 -19.20 -12.52 -46.02
C SER A 99 -19.48 -14.02 -46.04
N ARG A 100 -18.49 -14.90 -45.81
CA ARG A 100 -18.75 -16.35 -45.81
C ARG A 100 -19.32 -16.82 -44.48
N LEU A 101 -20.61 -16.55 -44.34
CA LEU A 101 -21.52 -17.19 -43.42
C LEU A 101 -21.44 -18.73 -43.63
N PRO A 102 -21.09 -19.55 -42.61
CA PRO A 102 -21.20 -21.00 -42.73
C PRO A 102 -22.65 -21.34 -43.13
N GLY A 103 -22.82 -22.27 -44.08
CA GLY A 103 -24.11 -22.61 -44.70
C GLY A 103 -25.11 -23.34 -43.79
N GLY A 104 -25.01 -23.17 -42.47
CA GLY A 104 -25.89 -23.77 -41.47
C GLY A 104 -26.90 -22.77 -40.89
N PRO A 105 -27.91 -23.25 -40.15
CA PRO A 105 -28.86 -22.40 -39.45
C PRO A 105 -28.17 -21.61 -38.32
N TYR A 106 -28.49 -20.32 -38.22
CA TYR A 106 -28.02 -19.44 -37.14
C TYR A 106 -28.87 -19.64 -35.91
N VAL A 107 -28.22 -19.84 -34.76
CA VAL A 107 -28.86 -19.76 -33.44
C VAL A 107 -28.45 -18.44 -32.82
N GLU A 108 -29.42 -17.61 -32.46
CA GLU A 108 -29.15 -16.36 -31.76
C GLU A 108 -28.71 -16.64 -30.32
N VAL A 109 -27.56 -16.09 -29.93
CA VAL A 109 -27.07 -16.12 -28.54
C VAL A 109 -27.43 -14.79 -27.88
N PRO A 110 -28.27 -14.78 -26.81
CA PRO A 110 -28.59 -13.56 -26.10
C PRO A 110 -27.34 -12.91 -25.51
N LEU A 111 -27.16 -11.60 -25.77
CA LEU A 111 -26.06 -10.81 -25.22
C LEU A 111 -26.57 -9.91 -24.11
N ASP A 112 -25.95 -9.99 -22.94
CA ASP A 112 -26.14 -8.98 -21.89
C ASP A 112 -25.43 -7.68 -22.28
N ARG A 113 -26.11 -6.55 -22.09
CA ARG A 113 -25.62 -5.20 -22.39
C ARG A 113 -25.42 -4.36 -21.14
N THR A 114 -25.65 -4.96 -19.97
CA THR A 114 -25.55 -4.33 -18.66
C THR A 114 -24.25 -4.78 -17.97
N GLY A 115 -23.80 -4.12 -16.90
CA GLY A 115 -22.64 -4.58 -16.11
C GLY A 115 -21.25 -4.57 -16.78
N ILE A 116 -21.10 -3.97 -17.97
CA ILE A 116 -19.83 -3.92 -18.72
C ILE A 116 -18.88 -2.80 -18.27
N ALA A 117 -19.41 -1.80 -17.56
CA ALA A 117 -18.66 -0.66 -17.06
C ALA A 117 -18.49 -0.75 -15.54
N TRP A 118 -17.43 -0.15 -15.03
CA TRP A 118 -17.21 -0.04 -13.59
C TRP A 118 -18.34 0.72 -12.92
N TRP A 119 -18.66 0.33 -11.68
CA TRP A 119 -19.73 0.95 -10.91
C TRP A 119 -19.56 2.47 -10.77
N THR A 120 -18.34 2.95 -10.55
CA THR A 120 -18.02 4.38 -10.43
C THR A 120 -18.20 5.13 -11.74
N ASP A 121 -17.77 4.55 -12.85
CA ASP A 121 -17.96 5.09 -14.19
C ASP A 121 -19.45 5.28 -14.49
N TYR A 122 -20.26 4.30 -14.10
CA TYR A 122 -21.69 4.27 -14.32
C TYR A 122 -22.50 5.20 -13.39
N HIS A 123 -22.19 5.24 -12.08
CA HIS A 123 -23.01 5.95 -11.09
C HIS A 123 -22.47 7.33 -10.69
N VAL A 124 -21.17 7.58 -10.87
CA VAL A 124 -20.50 8.77 -10.33
C VAL A 124 -19.93 9.64 -11.45
N LYS A 125 -19.04 9.10 -12.28
CA LYS A 125 -18.22 9.90 -13.19
C LYS A 125 -18.99 10.40 -14.40
N PHE A 126 -19.73 9.51 -15.07
CA PHE A 126 -20.44 9.87 -16.29
C PHE A 126 -21.92 10.05 -16.00
N ARG A 127 -22.41 11.28 -16.16
CA ARG A 127 -23.83 11.62 -16.01
C ARG A 127 -24.30 12.43 -17.19
N ASN A 128 -25.50 12.10 -17.64
CA ASN A 128 -26.19 12.90 -18.64
C ASN A 128 -26.67 14.22 -18.00
N PRO A 129 -26.80 15.30 -18.81
CA PRO A 129 -27.48 16.50 -18.37
C PRO A 129 -28.95 16.18 -17.99
N PRO A 130 -29.58 17.04 -17.16
CA PRO A 130 -31.00 16.88 -16.84
C PRO A 130 -31.83 16.93 -18.12
N LEU A 131 -32.91 16.14 -18.17
CA LEU A 131 -33.80 16.11 -19.32
C LEU A 131 -34.54 17.45 -19.42
N VAL A 132 -34.61 18.00 -20.62
CA VAL A 132 -35.42 19.19 -20.93
C VAL A 132 -36.69 18.70 -21.62
N ASN A 133 -37.86 18.98 -21.04
CA ASN A 133 -39.16 18.51 -21.53
C ASN A 133 -39.22 16.99 -21.79
N GLY A 134 -38.59 16.19 -20.91
CA GLY A 134 -38.54 14.73 -21.04
C GLY A 134 -37.67 14.24 -22.21
N SER A 135 -36.94 15.12 -22.90
CA SER A 135 -36.08 14.77 -24.03
C SER A 135 -34.62 15.06 -23.75
N LEU A 136 -33.79 14.05 -23.94
CA LEU A 136 -32.33 14.21 -23.92
C LEU A 136 -31.85 15.00 -25.14
N ALA A 137 -32.54 14.92 -26.28
CA ALA A 137 -32.15 15.64 -27.49
C ALA A 137 -32.20 17.17 -27.29
N LEU A 138 -33.20 17.66 -26.54
CA LEU A 138 -33.30 19.08 -26.19
C LEU A 138 -32.20 19.52 -25.22
N ALA A 139 -31.80 18.66 -24.29
CA ALA A 139 -30.70 18.95 -23.38
C ALA A 139 -29.34 19.13 -24.10
N PHE A 140 -29.20 18.56 -25.31
CA PHE A 140 -28.02 18.70 -26.17
C PHE A 140 -28.21 19.72 -27.31
N GLN A 141 -29.24 20.57 -27.26
CA GLN A 141 -29.48 21.58 -28.30
C GLN A 141 -28.30 22.57 -28.41
N GLY A 142 -27.86 22.84 -29.64
CA GLY A 142 -26.70 23.71 -29.90
C GLY A 142 -25.34 23.00 -29.82
N THR A 143 -25.32 21.69 -29.55
CA THR A 143 -24.09 20.87 -29.65
C THR A 143 -24.01 20.16 -31.00
N ALA A 144 -22.80 19.95 -31.50
CA ALA A 144 -22.53 19.19 -32.71
C ALA A 144 -21.90 17.83 -32.37
N PRO A 145 -22.24 16.74 -33.08
CA PRO A 145 -21.58 15.45 -32.88
C PRO A 145 -20.13 15.51 -33.38
N PRO A 146 -19.24 14.64 -32.84
CA PRO A 146 -17.88 14.52 -33.35
C PRO A 146 -17.83 14.11 -34.84
N PRO A 147 -16.80 14.51 -35.61
CA PRO A 147 -16.74 14.32 -37.06
C PRO A 147 -16.92 12.88 -37.57
N SER A 148 -16.48 11.87 -36.81
CA SER A 148 -16.58 10.45 -37.21
C SER A 148 -17.89 9.78 -36.80
N TRP A 149 -18.81 10.49 -36.15
CA TRP A 149 -20.02 9.90 -35.60
C TRP A 149 -21.20 10.04 -36.56
N HIS A 150 -21.74 8.91 -37.03
CA HIS A 150 -22.93 8.89 -37.89
C HIS A 150 -24.23 9.30 -37.17
N ARG A 151 -24.27 9.20 -35.83
CA ARG A 151 -25.44 9.54 -35.00
C ARG A 151 -24.99 10.31 -33.75
N PRO A 152 -25.77 11.29 -33.28
CA PRO A 152 -25.44 12.05 -32.07
C PRO A 152 -25.56 11.19 -30.80
N LEU A 153 -24.88 11.62 -29.73
CA LEU A 153 -24.75 10.87 -28.47
C LEU A 153 -26.10 10.49 -27.86
N TYR A 154 -27.04 11.42 -27.80
CA TYR A 154 -28.37 11.20 -27.21
C TYR A 154 -29.18 10.11 -27.93
N ALA A 155 -28.90 9.84 -29.21
CA ALA A 155 -29.58 8.79 -29.98
C ALA A 155 -28.99 7.38 -29.73
N ARG A 156 -27.81 7.30 -29.10
CA ARG A 156 -27.14 6.04 -28.72
C ARG A 156 -27.52 5.60 -27.31
N ILE A 157 -27.86 6.56 -26.45
CA ILE A 157 -28.22 6.30 -25.06
C ILE A 157 -29.63 5.72 -25.03
N ARG A 158 -29.73 4.44 -24.66
CA ARG A 158 -31.01 3.85 -24.28
C ARG A 158 -31.26 4.21 -22.81
N GLN A 159 -32.46 4.62 -22.46
CA GLN A 159 -32.86 4.74 -21.06
C GLN A 159 -33.52 3.42 -20.67
N GLY A 160 -32.89 2.65 -19.79
CA GLY A 160 -33.37 1.36 -19.31
C GLY A 160 -33.10 1.19 -17.82
N ASN A 161 -33.74 0.20 -17.20
CA ASN A 161 -33.47 -0.15 -15.81
C ASN A 161 -32.33 -1.17 -15.77
N TYR A 162 -31.10 -0.69 -15.55
CA TYR A 162 -29.89 -1.50 -15.57
C TYR A 162 -29.63 -2.06 -14.16
N SER A 163 -30.36 -3.10 -13.79
CA SER A 163 -30.37 -3.61 -12.39
C SER A 163 -29.46 -4.81 -12.13
N ALA A 164 -28.68 -5.30 -13.11
CA ALA A 164 -27.78 -6.42 -12.92
C ALA A 164 -26.37 -6.07 -13.38
N GLY A 165 -25.38 -6.27 -12.50
CA GLY A 165 -23.98 -6.30 -12.89
C GLY A 165 -23.61 -7.73 -13.27
N LEU A 166 -22.76 -7.89 -14.29
CA LEU A 166 -22.19 -9.20 -14.59
C LEU A 166 -21.42 -9.72 -13.34
N PRO A 167 -21.40 -11.05 -13.11
CA PRO A 167 -20.41 -11.63 -12.21
C PRO A 167 -19.02 -11.24 -12.70
N ARG A 168 -18.11 -10.94 -11.77
CA ARG A 168 -16.73 -10.55 -12.12
C ARG A 168 -16.16 -11.59 -13.08
N GLY A 169 -15.91 -11.18 -14.31
CA GLY A 169 -15.22 -12.01 -15.29
C GLY A 169 -13.78 -12.17 -14.83
N THR A 170 -13.41 -13.39 -14.47
CA THR A 170 -12.01 -13.72 -14.23
C THR A 170 -11.37 -14.00 -15.59
N TYR A 171 -10.23 -13.36 -15.86
CA TYR A 171 -9.44 -13.58 -17.07
C TYR A 171 -8.38 -14.64 -16.82
N ARG A 172 -8.01 -15.40 -17.85
CA ARG A 172 -6.93 -16.39 -17.81
C ARG A 172 -5.59 -15.67 -17.75
N ASN A 173 -5.04 -15.56 -16.55
CA ASN A 173 -3.69 -15.08 -16.35
C ASN A 173 -2.93 -15.92 -15.32
N PRO A 174 -2.13 -16.92 -15.76
CA PRO A 174 -1.40 -17.80 -14.84
C PRO A 174 -0.18 -17.12 -14.22
N PHE A 175 0.20 -15.91 -14.65
CA PHE A 175 1.40 -15.21 -14.21
C PHE A 175 1.46 -15.09 -12.69
N LEU A 176 0.37 -14.69 -12.05
CA LEU A 176 0.33 -14.51 -10.60
C LEU A 176 0.60 -15.82 -9.87
N GLY A 177 0.00 -16.93 -10.32
CA GLY A 177 0.27 -18.26 -9.76
C GLY A 177 1.73 -18.67 -9.91
N ILE A 178 2.31 -18.50 -11.11
CA ILE A 178 3.72 -18.80 -11.40
C ILE A 178 4.64 -17.94 -10.52
N ALA A 179 4.35 -16.65 -10.36
CA ALA A 179 5.15 -15.74 -9.54
C ALA A 179 5.22 -16.21 -8.08
N TYR A 180 4.10 -16.59 -7.48
CA TYR A 180 4.08 -17.13 -6.12
C TYR A 180 4.83 -18.46 -5.99
N LEU A 181 4.76 -19.34 -7.00
CA LEU A 181 5.51 -20.60 -7.00
C LEU A 181 7.02 -20.36 -7.06
N VAL A 182 7.48 -19.44 -7.91
CA VAL A 182 8.90 -19.10 -8.04
C VAL A 182 9.43 -18.45 -6.76
N VAL A 183 8.72 -17.44 -6.25
CA VAL A 183 9.13 -16.74 -5.01
C VAL A 183 9.07 -17.67 -3.81
N GLY A 184 8.04 -18.50 -3.68
CA GLY A 184 7.93 -19.50 -2.61
C GLY A 184 9.05 -20.55 -2.65
N SER A 185 9.41 -21.02 -3.85
CA SER A 185 10.53 -21.97 -4.02
C SER A 185 11.87 -21.34 -3.66
N LEU A 186 12.11 -20.10 -4.11
CA LEU A 186 13.31 -19.34 -3.74
C LEU A 186 13.38 -19.13 -2.22
N CYS A 187 12.24 -18.81 -1.58
CA CYS A 187 12.12 -18.63 -0.14
C CYS A 187 12.55 -19.90 0.63
N ILE A 188 12.09 -21.08 0.21
CA ILE A 188 12.48 -22.37 0.81
C ILE A 188 13.97 -22.66 0.59
N LEU A 189 14.48 -22.45 -0.63
CA LEU A 189 15.91 -22.65 -0.93
C LEU A 189 16.78 -21.75 -0.06
N THR A 190 16.41 -20.47 0.07
CA THR A 190 17.12 -19.51 0.93
C THR A 190 17.04 -19.93 2.40
N GLY A 191 15.89 -20.44 2.84
CA GLY A 191 15.70 -21.01 4.19
C GLY A 191 16.61 -22.21 4.47
N PHE A 192 16.79 -23.12 3.50
CA PHE A 192 17.75 -24.23 3.63
C PHE A 192 19.20 -23.75 3.70
N VAL A 193 19.59 -22.77 2.89
CA VAL A 193 20.94 -22.17 2.97
C VAL A 193 21.17 -21.54 4.33
N MET A 194 20.21 -20.75 4.83
CA MET A 194 20.30 -20.16 6.16
C MET A 194 20.34 -21.23 7.27
N LEU A 195 19.61 -22.34 7.11
CA LEU A 195 19.63 -23.45 8.07
C LEU A 195 21.01 -24.11 8.15
N VAL A 196 21.65 -24.37 7.00
CA VAL A 196 23.01 -24.93 6.96
C VAL A 196 24.00 -23.98 7.63
N VAL A 197 23.95 -22.68 7.32
CA VAL A 197 24.82 -21.68 7.95
C VAL A 197 24.58 -21.61 9.46
N TYR A 198 23.31 -21.67 9.89
CA TYR A 198 22.96 -21.65 11.32
C TYR A 198 23.53 -22.85 12.08
N ILE A 199 23.43 -24.06 11.51
CA ILE A 199 24.02 -25.26 12.11
C ILE A 199 25.54 -25.11 12.27
N ARG A 200 26.23 -24.60 11.23
CA ARG A 200 27.68 -24.37 11.30
C ARG A 200 28.08 -23.30 12.30
N TYR A 201 27.24 -22.28 12.47
CA TYR A 201 27.49 -21.21 13.44
C TYR A 201 27.32 -21.69 14.88
N GLN A 202 26.36 -22.58 15.15
CA GLN A 202 26.20 -23.19 16.47
C GLN A 202 27.41 -24.04 16.86
N ASP A 203 27.87 -24.90 15.94
CA ASP A 203 29.04 -25.77 16.13
C ASP A 203 30.30 -24.98 16.55
N GLN A 204 30.53 -23.82 15.92
CA GLN A 204 31.67 -22.94 16.25
C GLN A 204 31.56 -22.30 17.64
N ASN A 205 30.36 -21.88 18.03
CA ASN A 205 30.17 -21.28 19.35
C ASN A 205 30.33 -22.34 20.47
N ASP A 206 29.90 -23.57 20.22
CA ASP A 206 30.04 -24.67 21.19
C ASP A 206 31.53 -25.04 21.36
N GLU A 207 32.33 -25.05 20.28
CA GLU A 207 33.78 -25.24 20.35
C GLU A 207 34.49 -24.12 21.13
N ASP A 208 34.10 -22.86 20.92
CA ASP A 208 34.68 -21.70 21.63
C ASP A 208 34.34 -21.70 23.14
N GLU A 209 33.18 -22.23 23.55
CA GLU A 209 32.78 -22.34 24.96
C GLU A 209 33.51 -23.45 25.72
N ASP A 210 33.89 -24.55 25.05
CA ASP A 210 34.64 -25.66 25.67
C ASP A 210 36.13 -25.32 25.92
N ASP A 211 36.67 -24.30 25.25
CA ASP A 211 38.07 -23.86 25.34
C ASP A 211 38.34 -22.80 26.46
N GLU A 212 37.31 -22.35 27.20
CA GLU A 212 37.40 -21.30 28.25
C GLU A 212 37.33 -21.84 29.70
#